data_AF-A0A1A2TGR0-F1
#
_entry.id   AF-A0A1A2TGR0-F1
#
_cell.length_a   1.000
_cell.length_b   1.000
_cell.length_c   1.000
_cell.angle_alpha   90.00
_cell.angle_beta   90.00
_cell.angle_gamma   90.00
#
_symmetry.space_group_name_H-M   'P 1'
#
loop_
_entity.id
_entity.type
_entity.pdbx_description
1 polymer ?
#
loop_
_entity_poly.entity_id
_entity_poly.type
_entity_poly.pdbx_seq_one_letter_code
_entity_poly.pdbx_strand_id
1 'polypeptide(L)'
;MSNHHVNLTQQESSLIGESHPEALTRMDEQSLKDLQSRLRQAREKNFSLLRRRGAARVEAEGARGAAQPANEKRGEKVEIFDAALARVNERLGAIGGPS
;
A
#
# COMPACT_ATOMS: atom_id res chain seq x y z
N MET A 1 -5.19 -18.84 -4.04
CA MET A 1 -5.61 -18.27 -2.74
C MET A 1 -4.73 -17.05 -2.53
N SER A 2 -5.19 -15.81 -2.70
CA SER A 2 -6.11 -15.11 -1.79
C SER A 2 -6.93 -14.06 -2.56
N ASN A 3 -8.25 -14.26 -2.66
CA ASN A 3 -9.18 -13.21 -3.05
C ASN A 3 -9.42 -12.30 -1.83
N HIS A 4 -8.44 -11.45 -1.50
CA HIS A 4 -8.76 -10.30 -0.66
C HIS A 4 -9.61 -9.36 -1.52
N HIS A 5 -10.90 -9.21 -1.18
CA HIS A 5 -11.86 -8.30 -1.83
C HIS A 5 -11.53 -6.82 -1.59
N VAL A 6 -10.27 -6.44 -1.76
CA VAL A 6 -9.82 -5.06 -1.70
C VAL A 6 -10.05 -4.44 -3.07
N ASN A 7 -10.83 -3.36 -3.11
CA ASN A 7 -11.17 -2.65 -4.34
C ASN A 7 -10.00 -1.80 -4.83
N LEU A 8 -8.89 -2.44 -5.21
CA LEU A 8 -7.77 -1.80 -5.86
C LEU A 8 -8.18 -1.34 -7.26
N THR A 9 -7.81 -0.11 -7.62
CA THR A 9 -7.92 0.33 -9.01
C THR A 9 -6.96 -0.47 -9.89
N GLN A 10 -7.20 -0.51 -11.21
CA GLN A 10 -6.29 -1.20 -12.13
C GLN A 10 -4.83 -0.73 -11.98
N GLN A 11 -4.60 0.58 -11.78
CA GLN A 11 -3.26 1.12 -11.58
C GLN A 11 -2.63 0.61 -10.27
N GLU A 12 -3.42 0.56 -9.19
CA GLU A 12 -2.95 0.04 -7.90
C GLU A 12 -2.65 -1.46 -8.01
N SER A 13 -3.52 -2.25 -8.64
CA SER A 13 -3.30 -3.68 -8.88
C SER A 13 -2.05 -3.94 -9.70
N SER A 14 -1.82 -3.18 -10.78
CA SER A 14 -0.59 -3.28 -11.58
C SER A 14 0.65 -2.95 -10.76
N LEU A 15 0.60 -1.88 -9.96
CA LEU A 15 1.73 -1.47 -9.11
C LEU A 15 2.06 -2.50 -8.03
N ILE A 16 1.04 -3.12 -7.44
CA ILE A 16 1.22 -4.24 -6.51
C ILE A 16 1.78 -5.47 -7.24
N GLY A 17 1.37 -5.72 -8.49
CA GLY A 17 1.92 -6.77 -9.35
C GLY A 17 3.42 -6.59 -9.62
N GLU A 18 3.89 -5.35 -9.83
CA GLU A 18 5.33 -5.06 -9.98
C GLU A 18 6.14 -5.40 -8.71
N SER A 19 5.51 -5.41 -7.54
CA SER A 19 6.14 -5.81 -6.26
C SER A 19 6.20 -7.33 -6.03
N HIS A 20 5.82 -8.14 -7.02
CA HIS A 20 5.88 -9.59 -6.90
C HIS A 20 7.34 -10.07 -6.84
N PRO A 21 7.68 -11.06 -5.99
CA PRO A 21 9.07 -11.51 -5.83
C PRO A 21 9.77 -11.85 -7.15
N GLU A 22 9.08 -12.49 -8.09
CA GLU A 22 9.62 -12.83 -9.42
C GLU A 22 9.93 -11.62 -10.30
N ALA A 23 9.21 -10.51 -10.14
CA ALA A 23 9.49 -9.26 -10.84
C ALA A 23 10.68 -8.54 -10.19
N LEU A 24 10.70 -8.49 -8.85
CA LEU A 24 11.74 -7.82 -8.07
C LEU A 24 13.14 -8.43 -8.26
N THR A 25 13.23 -9.74 -8.51
CA THR A 25 14.52 -10.41 -8.76
C THR A 25 15.17 -9.97 -10.07
N ARG A 26 14.37 -9.53 -11.05
CA ARG A 26 14.81 -9.09 -12.38
C ARG A 26 15.13 -7.59 -12.46
N MET A 27 14.78 -6.83 -11.43
CA MET A 27 14.99 -5.39 -11.36
C MET A 27 16.38 -5.05 -10.83
N ASP A 28 16.98 -4.00 -11.38
CA ASP A 28 18.19 -3.37 -10.82
C ASP A 28 17.86 -2.41 -9.67
N GLU A 29 18.89 -1.90 -9.01
CA GLU A 29 18.75 -1.01 -7.85
C GLU A 29 17.94 0.25 -8.17
N GLN A 30 18.17 0.85 -9.34
CA GLN A 30 17.47 2.07 -9.74
C GLN A 30 15.98 1.80 -9.95
N SER A 31 15.64 0.73 -10.66
CA SER A 31 14.25 0.31 -10.90
C SER A 31 13.52 0.00 -9.59
N LEU A 32 14.22 -0.60 -8.62
CA LEU A 32 13.67 -0.86 -7.29
C LEU A 32 13.44 0.42 -6.49
N LYS A 33 14.35 1.40 -6.54
CA LYS A 33 14.15 2.73 -5.92
C LYS A 33 12.97 3.47 -6.54
N ASP A 34 12.82 3.39 -7.86
CA ASP A 34 11.70 4.01 -8.58
C ASP A 34 10.37 3.34 -8.22
N LEU A 35 10.34 2.00 -8.15
CA LEU A 35 9.18 1.25 -7.68
C LEU A 35 8.84 1.59 -6.22
N GLN A 36 9.82 1.68 -5.34
CA GLN A 36 9.65 2.08 -3.94
C GLN A 36 9.02 3.48 -3.84
N SER A 37 9.48 4.45 -4.63
CA SER A 37 8.93 5.80 -4.65
C SER A 37 7.46 5.80 -5.09
N ARG A 38 7.13 5.08 -6.17
CA ARG A 38 5.75 4.94 -6.67
C ARG A 38 4.83 4.29 -5.63
N LEU A 39 5.28 3.23 -4.97
CA LEU A 39 4.53 2.55 -3.91
C LEU A 39 4.31 3.46 -2.69
N ARG A 40 5.31 4.23 -2.27
CA ARG A 40 5.17 5.21 -1.17
C ARG A 40 4.13 6.28 -1.49
N GLN A 41 4.15 6.83 -2.71
CA GLN A 41 3.17 7.82 -3.14
C GLN A 41 1.74 7.25 -3.17
N ALA A 42 1.57 6.03 -3.67
CA ALA A 42 0.28 5.34 -3.68
C ALA A 42 -0.24 5.05 -2.26
N ARG A 43 0.65 4.62 -1.36
CA ARG A 43 0.34 4.41 0.05
C ARG A 43 -0.10 5.70 0.73
N GLU A 44 0.69 6.77 0.60
CA GLU A 44 0.41 8.07 1.23
C GLU A 44 -0.93 8.64 0.75
N LYS A 45 -1.22 8.53 -0.55
CA LYS A 45 -2.51 8.91 -1.12
C LYS A 45 -3.66 8.13 -0.48
N ASN A 46 -3.53 6.82 -0.34
CA ASN A 46 -4.56 5.97 0.30
C ASN A 46 -4.71 6.27 1.80
N PHE A 47 -3.60 6.50 2.50
CA PHE A 47 -3.59 6.87 3.91
C PHE A 47 -4.25 8.23 4.16
N SER A 48 -3.91 9.25 3.37
CA SER A 48 -4.53 10.57 3.45
C SER A 48 -6.04 10.52 3.18
N LEU A 49 -6.47 9.72 2.18
CA LEU A 49 -7.89 9.50 1.90
C LEU A 49 -8.62 8.77 3.04
N LEU A 50 -7.97 7.80 3.69
CA LEU A 50 -8.50 7.12 4.87
C LEU A 50 -8.64 8.12 6.03
N ARG A 51 -7.58 8.87 6.34
CA ARG A 51 -7.56 9.86 7.43
C ARG A 51 -8.59 10.96 7.24
N ARG A 52 -8.69 11.56 6.05
CA ARG A 52 -9.66 12.65 5.78
C ARG A 52 -11.11 12.19 5.99
N ARG A 53 -11.43 10.95 5.61
CA ARG A 53 -12.77 10.38 5.82
C ARG A 53 -13.01 10.00 7.27
N GLY A 54 -11.98 9.51 7.96
CA GLY A 54 -12.00 9.36 9.41
C GLY A 54 -12.30 10.68 10.11
N ALA A 55 -11.58 11.76 9.78
CA ALA A 55 -11.79 13.09 10.34
C ALA A 55 -13.17 13.68 10.00
N ALA A 56 -13.60 13.62 8.74
CA ALA A 56 -14.94 14.05 8.33
C ALA A 56 -16.06 13.27 9.03
N ARG A 57 -15.80 12.01 9.42
CA ARG A 57 -16.71 11.21 10.24
C ARG A 57 -16.59 11.52 11.72
N VAL A 58 -15.42 11.79 12.30
CA VAL A 58 -15.31 12.23 13.71
C VAL A 58 -16.09 13.54 13.91
N GLU A 59 -16.02 14.47 12.95
CA GLU A 59 -16.86 15.67 12.93
C GLU A 59 -18.37 15.36 12.80
N ALA A 60 -18.76 14.25 12.16
CA ALA A 60 -20.16 13.82 11.99
C ALA A 60 -20.65 12.82 13.08
N GLU A 61 -19.73 12.10 13.73
CA GLU A 61 -19.93 10.96 14.65
C GLU A 61 -19.47 11.27 16.07
N GLY A 62 -19.34 12.56 16.42
CA GLY A 62 -19.49 13.02 17.80
C GLY A 62 -20.84 12.62 18.44
N ALA A 63 -21.70 11.89 17.72
CA ALA A 63 -23.06 11.53 18.13
C ALA A 63 -23.40 10.03 18.26
N ARG A 64 -22.57 9.04 17.84
CA ARG A 64 -22.69 7.60 18.20
C ARG A 64 -21.73 6.73 17.37
N GLY A 65 -20.96 5.89 18.06
CA GLY A 65 -19.99 4.97 17.44
C GLY A 65 -20.64 3.94 16.53
N ALA A 66 -20.26 3.95 15.26
CA ALA A 66 -20.57 2.89 14.30
C ALA A 66 -19.47 2.85 13.22
N ALA A 67 -18.30 2.30 13.58
CA ALA A 67 -17.27 2.00 12.60
C ALA A 67 -17.84 1.03 11.56
N GLN A 68 -17.93 1.49 10.30
CA GLN A 68 -18.57 0.77 9.19
C GLN A 68 -17.53 0.04 8.31
N PRO A 69 -17.92 -1.04 7.61
CA PRO A 69 -17.05 -1.91 6.78
C PRO A 69 -16.24 -1.20 5.68
N ALA A 70 -16.62 0.02 5.29
CA ALA A 70 -15.92 0.79 4.27
C ALA A 70 -14.55 1.34 4.73
N ASN A 71 -14.35 1.51 6.04
CA ASN A 71 -13.05 1.88 6.60
C ASN A 71 -12.11 0.66 6.70
N GLU A 72 -12.64 -0.53 7.03
CA GLU A 72 -11.88 -1.78 7.07
C GLU A 72 -11.25 -2.06 5.70
N LYS A 73 -12.04 -2.02 4.62
CA LYS A 73 -11.56 -2.23 3.24
C LYS A 73 -10.51 -1.20 2.76
N ARG A 74 -10.47 -0.02 3.39
CA ARG A 74 -9.47 1.03 3.08
C ARG A 74 -8.22 0.89 3.93
N GLY A 75 -8.34 0.41 5.16
CA GLY A 75 -7.21 -0.08 5.94
C GLY A 75 -6.49 -1.21 5.21
N GLU A 76 -7.25 -2.18 4.69
CA GLU A 76 -6.71 -3.28 3.89
C GLU A 76 -5.88 -2.82 2.67
N LYS A 77 -6.23 -1.68 2.04
CA LYS A 77 -5.41 -1.11 0.96
C LYS A 77 -4.04 -0.67 1.45
N VAL A 78 -4.00 0.06 2.57
CA VAL A 78 -2.74 0.57 3.13
C VAL A 78 -1.85 -0.59 3.53
N GLU A 79 -2.42 -1.63 4.15
CA GLU A 79 -1.71 -2.87 4.50
C GLU A 79 -1.12 -3.59 3.28
N ILE A 80 -1.87 -3.67 2.17
CA ILE A 80 -1.37 -4.26 0.91
C ILE A 80 -0.17 -3.46 0.37
N PHE A 81 -0.23 -2.12 0.42
CA PHE A 81 0.89 -1.28 0.02
C PHE A 81 2.09 -1.40 0.97
N ASP A 82 1.86 -1.55 2.26
CA ASP A 82 2.91 -1.79 3.25
C ASP A 82 3.62 -3.12 3.02
N ALA A 83 2.87 -4.19 2.76
CA ALA A 83 3.43 -5.49 2.42
C ALA A 83 4.24 -5.45 1.11
N ALA A 84 3.78 -4.71 0.11
CA ALA A 84 4.52 -4.48 -1.13
C ALA A 84 5.83 -3.70 -0.90
N LEU A 85 5.78 -2.63 -0.10
CA LEU A 85 6.96 -1.84 0.26
C LEU A 85 8.00 -2.66 1.04
N ALA A 86 7.55 -3.52 1.97
CA ALA A 86 8.43 -4.39 2.74
C ALA A 86 9.26 -5.30 1.82
N ARG A 87 8.64 -5.91 0.81
CA ARG A 87 9.35 -6.76 -0.17
C ARG A 87 10.38 -5.99 -0.99
N VAL A 88 10.03 -4.78 -1.43
CA VAL A 88 10.96 -3.92 -2.19
C VAL A 88 12.14 -3.49 -1.31
N ASN A 89 11.89 -3.13 -0.05
CA ASN A 89 12.94 -2.78 0.92
C ASN A 89 13.87 -3.96 1.19
N GLU A 90 13.32 -5.16 1.39
CA GLU A 90 14.09 -6.39 1.58
C GLU A 90 14.99 -6.65 0.36
N ARG A 91 14.44 -6.54 -0.86
CA ARG A 91 15.22 -6.70 -2.08
C ARG A 91 16.32 -5.65 -2.20
N LEU A 92 16.02 -4.38 -1.93
CA LEU A 92 17.00 -3.29 -1.92
C LEU A 92 18.12 -3.55 -0.90
N GLY A 93 17.78 -4.04 0.30
CA GLY A 93 18.78 -4.43 1.30
C GLY A 93 19.64 -5.61 0.86
N ALA A 94 19.04 -6.60 0.20
CA ALA A 94 19.76 -7.76 -0.32
C ALA A 94 20.75 -7.42 -1.45
N ILE A 95 20.42 -6.45 -2.32
CA ILE A 95 21.34 -6.01 -3.39
C ILE A 95 22.31 -4.90 -2.94
N GLY A 96 21.92 -4.09 -1.97
CA GLY A 96 22.75 -3.02 -1.41
C GLY A 96 23.79 -3.54 -0.41
N GLY A 97 23.53 -4.68 0.21
CA GLY A 97 24.41 -5.35 1.18
C GLY A 97 24.60 -4.56 2.50
N PRO A 98 24.87 -5.26 3.62
CA PRO A 98 25.40 -4.58 4.80
C PRO A 98 26.80 -4.08 4.44
N SER A 99 27.02 -2.76 4.49
CA SER A 99 28.38 -2.23 4.64
C SER A 99 28.96 -2.67 5.98
#